data_AF-A0A8S0TEV1-F1
#
_entry.id   AF-A0A8S0TEV1-F1
#
_cell.length_a   1.000
_cell.length_b   1.000
_cell.length_c   1.000
_cell.angle_alpha   90.00
_cell.angle_beta   90.00
_cell.angle_gamma   90.00
#
_symmetry.space_group_name_H-M   'P 1'
#
loop_
_entity.id
_entity.type
_entity.pdbx_description
1 polymer ?
#
loop_
_entity_poly.entity_id
_entity_poly.type
_entity_poly.pdbx_seq_one_letter_code
_entity_poly.pdbx_strand_id
1 'polypeptide(L)'
;MELSAALKVALLSSLLLSAVKSAEDFNDTLNLRQKSHVAGLCAQLIEPAGFPCSEHNAQTKDGFVLGLQRVSSSSGILRRQMGPPVLLIHGLFMAGDAWFLDTPNQSLGFILANRGFDVWVGNVRGTRWCHGHISLSEKDKKFWDWSWQEYALYDLQEMIRYVYTVTNSRVFVIGYSQGTIISLAAFTEPDTVQMVGAAALLCPITYLNHMTARLPLRLVKMHLTQVLLAVGIHELNFKSDWGTRIMEMMCDRHVDCGDLLSSITGKNCCFNSSRIDFYLEYEPHPSSTKNLNHLFQSMLCSLCSTLALHILSSFSQGLSLTYYHPAKEKRK
;
A
#
# COMPACT_ATOMS: atom_id res chain seq x y z
N MET A 1 18.28 -33.20 11.06
CA MET A 1 18.48 -32.39 12.27
C MET A 1 17.93 -31.00 12.00
N GLU A 2 16.71 -30.70 12.45
CA GLU A 2 16.21 -29.32 12.38
C GLU A 2 16.94 -28.48 13.44
N LEU A 3 17.56 -27.37 13.04
CA LEU A 3 18.07 -26.38 13.99
C LEU A 3 16.91 -25.85 14.86
N SER A 4 17.17 -25.71 16.17
CA SER A 4 16.25 -25.05 17.11
C SER A 4 15.85 -23.66 16.60
N ALA A 5 14.60 -23.26 16.84
CA ALA A 5 14.10 -21.94 16.47
C ALA A 5 15.00 -20.80 16.99
N ALA A 6 15.55 -20.95 18.19
CA ALA A 6 16.50 -19.99 18.77
C ALA A 6 17.79 -19.86 17.96
N LEU A 7 18.30 -20.97 17.42
CA LEU A 7 19.52 -20.97 16.61
C LEU A 7 19.28 -20.39 15.21
N LYS A 8 18.08 -20.61 14.64
CA LYS A 8 17.66 -19.96 13.38
C LYS A 8 17.50 -18.45 13.55
N VAL A 9 16.92 -18.00 14.66
CA VAL A 9 16.79 -16.57 15.01
C VAL A 9 18.16 -15.94 15.23
N ALA A 10 19.07 -16.61 15.95
CA ALA A 10 20.42 -16.13 16.18
C ALA A 10 21.20 -15.98 14.86
N LEU A 11 21.14 -16.99 13.97
CA LEU A 11 21.74 -16.91 12.64
C LEU A 11 21.16 -15.75 11.82
N LEU A 12 19.82 -15.65 11.74
CA LEU A 12 19.17 -14.56 11.00
C LEU A 12 19.54 -13.19 11.56
N SER A 13 19.59 -13.04 12.88
CA SER A 13 19.99 -11.79 13.53
C SER A 13 21.45 -11.43 13.24
N SER A 14 22.37 -12.40 13.27
CA SER A 14 23.79 -12.18 12.97
C SER A 14 24.02 -11.80 11.50
N LEU A 15 23.27 -12.43 10.58
CA LEU A 15 23.26 -12.10 9.15
C LEU A 15 22.68 -10.70 8.90
N LEU A 16 21.56 -10.35 9.54
CA LEU A 16 20.94 -9.03 9.42
C LEU A 16 21.86 -7.94 9.98
N LEU A 17 22.51 -8.17 11.13
CA LEU A 17 23.49 -7.25 11.71
C LEU A 17 24.68 -7.03 10.75
N SER A 18 25.14 -8.08 10.06
CA SER A 18 26.21 -7.94 9.05
C SER A 18 25.77 -7.16 7.81
N ALA A 19 24.52 -7.33 7.36
CA ALA A 19 23.95 -6.60 6.24
C ALA A 19 23.69 -5.12 6.56
N VAL A 20 23.20 -4.83 7.77
CA VAL A 20 22.99 -3.45 8.27
C VAL A 20 24.31 -2.71 8.38
N LYS A 21 25.32 -3.34 8.98
CA LYS A 21 26.64 -2.72 9.14
C LYS A 21 27.30 -2.40 7.78
N SER A 22 27.13 -3.28 6.79
CA SER A 22 27.59 -3.03 5.42
C SER A 22 26.82 -1.91 4.71
N ALA A 23 25.57 -1.63 5.10
CA ALA A 23 24.76 -0.57 4.52
C ALA A 23 25.05 0.79 5.16
N GLU A 24 25.36 0.83 6.48
CA GLU A 24 25.81 2.04 7.16
C GLU A 24 27.15 2.55 6.60
N ASP A 25 28.12 1.66 6.36
CA ASP A 25 29.43 2.03 5.81
C ASP A 25 29.38 2.54 4.35
N PHE A 26 28.34 2.20 3.59
CA PHE A 26 28.19 2.62 2.18
C PHE A 26 27.40 3.94 2.04
N ASN A 27 26.49 4.22 2.99
CA ASN A 27 25.63 5.41 2.98
C ASN A 27 26.39 6.74 3.14
N ASP A 28 27.62 6.73 3.65
CA ASP A 28 28.47 7.92 3.74
C ASP A 28 29.01 8.38 2.36
N THR A 29 28.98 7.52 1.35
CA THR A 29 29.54 7.80 0.00
C THR A 29 28.53 8.31 -1.03
N LEU A 30 27.21 8.24 -0.77
CA LEU A 30 26.15 8.57 -1.73
C LEU A 30 25.41 9.90 -1.45
N ASN A 31 25.75 10.60 -0.37
CA ASN A 31 25.08 11.83 0.08
C ASN A 31 25.40 13.10 -0.75
N LEU A 32 25.95 12.97 -1.96
CA LEU A 32 26.20 14.09 -2.87
C LEU A 32 25.22 14.19 -4.07
N ARG A 33 24.14 13.39 -4.10
CA ARG A 33 23.04 13.55 -5.09
C ARG A 33 21.74 14.08 -4.48
N GLN A 34 21.90 15.04 -3.57
CA GLN A 34 20.81 15.67 -2.85
C GLN A 34 20.08 16.74 -3.71
N LYS A 35 18.76 16.60 -3.80
CA LYS A 35 17.75 17.63 -4.16
C LYS A 35 17.85 18.23 -5.58
N SER A 36 17.46 17.46 -6.60
CA SER A 36 16.74 18.07 -7.74
C SER A 36 15.26 18.19 -7.37
N HIS A 37 14.54 19.14 -7.96
CA HIS A 37 13.07 19.20 -7.91
C HIS A 37 12.53 17.86 -8.45
N VAL A 38 12.29 16.88 -7.57
CA VAL A 38 11.70 15.60 -7.98
C VAL A 38 10.25 15.91 -8.34
N ALA A 39 9.93 15.82 -9.63
CA ALA A 39 8.59 16.01 -10.16
C ALA A 39 7.58 15.14 -9.38
N GLY A 40 6.35 15.60 -9.15
CA GLY A 40 5.31 14.82 -8.48
C GLY A 40 4.84 13.61 -9.30
N LEU A 41 3.92 12.81 -8.76
CA LEU A 41 3.33 11.68 -9.49
C LEU A 41 2.63 12.16 -10.78
N CYS A 42 1.97 13.33 -10.71
CA CYS A 42 1.32 13.95 -11.86
C CYS A 42 2.29 14.08 -13.04
N ALA A 43 3.41 14.77 -12.83
CA ALA A 43 4.37 15.06 -13.89
C ALA A 43 5.21 13.83 -14.32
N GLN A 44 5.45 12.88 -13.42
CA GLN A 44 6.23 11.67 -13.75
C GLN A 44 5.43 10.64 -14.56
N LEU A 45 4.13 10.45 -14.25
CA LEU A 45 3.37 9.31 -14.77
C LEU A 45 2.06 9.68 -15.46
N ILE A 46 1.30 10.63 -14.91
CA ILE A 46 -0.10 10.87 -15.32
C ILE A 46 -0.20 11.86 -16.48
N GLU A 47 0.52 12.97 -16.42
CA GLU A 47 0.55 13.99 -17.48
C GLU A 47 1.21 13.47 -18.77
N PRO A 48 2.33 12.70 -18.74
CA PRO A 48 2.88 12.08 -19.93
C PRO A 48 1.92 11.10 -20.63
N ALA A 49 0.98 10.51 -19.88
CA ALA A 49 -0.07 9.66 -20.44
C ALA A 49 -1.24 10.46 -21.07
N GLY A 50 -1.18 11.81 -21.05
CA GLY A 50 -2.14 12.71 -21.67
C GLY A 50 -3.31 13.10 -20.76
N PHE A 51 -3.22 12.88 -19.44
CA PHE A 51 -4.28 13.21 -18.49
C PHE A 51 -3.91 14.42 -17.63
N PRO A 52 -4.78 15.44 -17.54
CA PRO A 52 -4.60 16.54 -16.60
C PRO A 52 -4.58 16.02 -15.16
N CYS A 53 -3.61 16.49 -14.39
CA CYS A 53 -3.41 16.08 -13.01
C CYS A 53 -3.05 17.29 -12.14
N SER A 54 -3.50 17.28 -10.89
CA SER A 54 -3.10 18.27 -9.88
C SER A 54 -2.74 17.59 -8.57
N GLU A 55 -1.68 18.10 -7.95
CA GLU A 55 -1.17 17.64 -6.66
C GLU A 55 -1.85 18.39 -5.51
N HIS A 56 -2.20 17.66 -4.45
CA HIS A 56 -2.85 18.17 -3.26
C HIS A 56 -2.23 17.55 -2.01
N ASN A 57 -2.28 18.28 -0.90
CA ASN A 57 -1.72 17.81 0.36
C ASN A 57 -2.79 17.77 1.44
N ALA A 58 -2.80 16.70 2.23
CA ALA A 58 -3.66 16.57 3.40
C ALA A 58 -2.81 16.27 4.64
N GLN A 59 -2.93 17.09 5.69
CA GLN A 59 -2.15 16.93 6.91
C GLN A 59 -2.97 16.16 7.95
N THR A 60 -2.43 15.03 8.41
CA THR A 60 -3.06 14.22 9.46
C THR A 60 -2.94 14.87 10.83
N LYS A 61 -3.82 14.47 11.77
CA LYS A 61 -3.81 14.95 13.16
C LYS A 61 -2.49 14.68 13.88
N ASP A 62 -1.81 13.60 13.53
CA ASP A 62 -0.53 13.21 14.11
C ASP A 62 0.69 13.78 13.38
N GLY A 63 0.49 14.54 12.29
CA GLY A 63 1.52 15.40 11.69
C GLY A 63 2.13 14.93 10.37
N PHE A 64 1.63 13.84 9.77
CA PHE A 64 2.03 13.43 8.43
C PHE A 64 1.39 14.31 7.37
N VAL A 65 2.12 14.58 6.28
CA VAL A 65 1.63 15.36 5.13
C VAL A 65 1.48 14.41 3.94
N LEU A 66 0.25 13.96 3.71
CA LEU A 66 -0.09 13.00 2.66
C LEU A 66 -0.21 13.69 1.31
N GLY A 67 0.27 13.04 0.26
CA GLY A 67 0.07 13.49 -1.12
C GLY A 67 -1.18 12.87 -1.73
N LEU A 68 -1.98 13.67 -2.41
CA LEU A 68 -3.13 13.24 -3.18
C LEU A 68 -3.02 13.78 -4.61
N GLN A 69 -3.30 12.94 -5.60
CA GLN A 69 -3.42 13.38 -6.98
C GLN A 69 -4.89 13.42 -7.37
N ARG A 70 -5.30 14.53 -8.00
CA ARG A 70 -6.60 14.65 -8.64
C ARG A 70 -6.43 14.57 -10.14
N VAL A 71 -7.04 13.58 -10.76
CA VAL A 71 -6.90 13.25 -12.17
C VAL A 71 -8.22 13.49 -12.88
N SER A 72 -8.17 14.26 -13.97
CA SER A 72 -9.34 14.52 -14.82
C SER A 72 -9.21 13.81 -16.16
N SER A 73 -10.34 13.63 -16.87
CA SER A 73 -10.33 13.10 -18.23
C SER A 73 -9.46 13.94 -19.16
N SER A 74 -8.87 13.29 -20.17
CA SER A 74 -8.24 13.98 -21.31
C SER A 74 -9.28 14.71 -22.19
N SER A 75 -10.56 14.33 -22.12
CA SER A 75 -11.66 15.00 -22.84
C SER A 75 -12.05 16.34 -22.19
N GLY A 76 -11.95 17.43 -22.94
CA GLY A 76 -12.27 18.79 -22.47
C GLY A 76 -13.71 18.99 -22.00
N ILE A 77 -14.67 18.17 -22.45
CA ILE A 77 -16.07 18.21 -22.01
C ILE A 77 -16.20 17.66 -20.58
N LEU A 78 -15.62 16.48 -20.33
CA LEU A 78 -15.65 15.83 -19.02
C LEU A 78 -14.83 16.60 -17.97
N ARG A 79 -13.85 17.40 -18.39
CA ARG A 79 -13.11 18.32 -17.50
C ARG A 79 -13.96 19.45 -16.91
N ARG A 80 -15.04 19.86 -17.60
CA ARG A 80 -15.91 20.98 -17.17
C ARG A 80 -17.06 20.54 -16.28
N GLN A 81 -17.43 19.26 -16.32
CA GLN A 81 -18.49 18.66 -15.51
C GLN A 81 -17.98 17.36 -14.91
N MET A 82 -17.07 17.49 -13.95
CA MET A 82 -16.53 16.34 -13.24
C MET A 82 -17.67 15.65 -12.48
N GLY A 83 -17.76 14.33 -12.64
CA GLY A 83 -18.75 13.50 -11.98
C GLY A 83 -18.42 13.22 -10.50
N PRO A 84 -19.01 12.17 -9.91
CA PRO A 84 -18.80 11.85 -8.50
C PRO A 84 -17.32 11.61 -8.16
N PRO A 85 -16.86 12.06 -6.98
CA PRO A 85 -15.48 11.83 -6.55
C PRO A 85 -15.24 10.37 -6.19
N VAL A 86 -14.15 9.83 -6.71
CA VAL A 86 -13.67 8.47 -6.40
C VAL A 86 -12.27 8.57 -5.80
N LEU A 87 -12.08 8.06 -4.58
CA LEU A 87 -10.79 7.96 -3.93
C LEU A 87 -10.23 6.54 -4.07
N LEU A 88 -9.09 6.42 -4.74
CA LEU A 88 -8.35 5.18 -4.94
C LEU A 88 -7.29 5.01 -3.84
N ILE A 89 -7.32 3.89 -3.12
CA ILE A 89 -6.41 3.56 -2.02
C ILE A 89 -5.69 2.24 -2.30
N HIS A 90 -4.37 2.33 -2.39
CA HIS A 90 -3.47 1.24 -2.79
C HIS A 90 -3.27 0.17 -1.70
N GLY A 91 -2.52 -0.87 -2.05
CA GLY A 91 -2.20 -1.99 -1.17
C GLY A 91 -0.90 -1.82 -0.38
N LEU A 92 -0.51 -2.91 0.31
CA LEU A 92 0.76 -3.00 1.04
C LEU A 92 1.95 -2.92 0.08
N PHE A 93 2.98 -2.14 0.43
CA PHE A 93 4.16 -1.87 -0.39
C PHE A 93 3.87 -1.27 -1.77
N MET A 94 2.71 -0.62 -1.92
CA MET A 94 2.30 0.09 -3.12
C MET A 94 2.15 1.58 -2.84
N ALA A 95 1.94 2.38 -3.89
CA ALA A 95 1.43 3.74 -3.75
C ALA A 95 0.41 4.09 -4.86
N GLY A 96 0.13 5.39 -5.03
CA GLY A 96 -0.88 5.89 -5.97
C GLY A 96 -0.57 5.66 -7.45
N ASP A 97 0.70 5.55 -7.81
CA ASP A 97 1.19 5.19 -9.14
C ASP A 97 0.66 3.84 -9.64
N ALA A 98 0.46 2.88 -8.74
CA ALA A 98 -0.07 1.55 -9.08
C ALA A 98 -1.37 1.57 -9.90
N TRP A 99 -2.17 2.64 -9.79
CA TRP A 99 -3.41 2.81 -10.55
C TRP A 99 -3.21 3.28 -12.00
N PHE A 100 -1.97 3.53 -12.41
CA PHE A 100 -1.58 4.16 -13.68
C PHE A 100 -0.37 3.50 -14.38
N LEU A 101 0.15 2.38 -13.87
CA LEU A 101 1.36 1.75 -14.42
C LEU A 101 1.15 1.03 -15.77
N ASP A 102 -0.10 0.80 -16.17
CA ASP A 102 -0.45 0.26 -17.49
C ASP A 102 -0.99 1.34 -18.43
N THR A 103 -1.36 0.94 -19.65
CA THR A 103 -1.91 1.88 -20.65
C THR A 103 -3.24 2.51 -20.17
N PRO A 104 -3.66 3.66 -20.74
CA PRO A 104 -4.90 4.34 -20.38
C PRO A 104 -6.19 3.50 -20.42
N ASN A 105 -6.22 2.43 -21.21
CA ASN A 105 -7.35 1.51 -21.33
C ASN A 105 -7.24 0.26 -20.43
N GLN A 106 -6.16 0.13 -19.66
CA GLN A 106 -5.91 -1.00 -18.74
C GLN A 106 -5.79 -0.54 -17.28
N SER A 107 -5.35 0.71 -17.06
CA SER A 107 -5.21 1.34 -15.75
C SER A 107 -6.53 1.91 -15.24
N LEU A 108 -6.99 1.44 -14.07
CA LEU A 108 -8.28 1.83 -13.49
C LEU A 108 -8.42 3.35 -13.30
N GLY A 109 -7.35 4.03 -12.88
CA GLY A 109 -7.39 5.49 -12.68
C GLY A 109 -7.72 6.24 -13.97
N PHE A 110 -7.07 5.88 -15.08
CA PHE A 110 -7.35 6.46 -16.40
C PHE A 110 -8.74 6.09 -16.93
N ILE A 111 -9.16 4.84 -16.73
CA ILE A 111 -10.49 4.37 -17.15
C ILE A 111 -11.58 5.18 -16.44
N LEU A 112 -11.50 5.35 -15.12
CA LEU A 112 -12.48 6.10 -14.34
C LEU A 112 -12.55 7.56 -14.77
N ALA A 113 -11.40 8.21 -14.97
CA ALA A 113 -11.34 9.59 -15.45
C ALA A 113 -12.05 9.72 -16.81
N ASN A 114 -11.80 8.80 -17.75
CA ASN A 114 -12.47 8.79 -19.05
C ASN A 114 -13.95 8.39 -19.02
N ARG A 115 -14.41 7.81 -17.92
CA ARG A 115 -15.85 7.58 -17.66
C ARG A 115 -16.51 8.74 -16.93
N GLY A 116 -15.79 9.85 -16.72
CA GLY A 116 -16.32 11.08 -16.16
C GLY A 116 -16.29 11.17 -14.63
N PHE A 117 -15.63 10.25 -13.94
CA PHE A 117 -15.42 10.38 -12.49
C PHE A 117 -14.38 11.45 -12.17
N ASP A 118 -14.53 12.10 -11.02
CA ASP A 118 -13.48 12.95 -10.42
C ASP A 118 -12.52 12.05 -9.64
N VAL A 119 -11.40 11.67 -10.26
CA VAL A 119 -10.50 10.65 -9.69
C VAL A 119 -9.53 11.28 -8.72
N TRP A 120 -9.55 10.82 -7.49
CA TRP A 120 -8.61 11.15 -6.43
C TRP A 120 -7.78 9.92 -6.09
N VAL A 121 -6.48 10.11 -5.90
CA VAL A 121 -5.51 9.04 -5.63
C VAL A 121 -4.86 9.35 -4.30
N GLY A 122 -5.08 8.50 -3.30
CA GLY A 122 -4.53 8.68 -1.97
C GLY A 122 -3.19 7.97 -1.81
N ASN A 123 -2.21 8.64 -1.21
CA ASN A 123 -0.93 8.05 -0.83
C ASN A 123 -0.80 8.10 0.69
N VAL A 124 -0.72 6.93 1.33
CA VAL A 124 -0.54 6.84 2.79
C VAL A 124 0.89 7.21 3.20
N ARG A 125 1.08 7.47 4.50
CA ARG A 125 2.39 7.79 5.07
C ARG A 125 3.46 6.73 4.74
N GLY A 126 4.71 7.17 4.58
CA GLY A 126 5.86 6.31 4.28
C GLY A 126 6.03 5.97 2.79
N THR A 127 5.04 6.23 1.94
CA THR A 127 5.19 6.13 0.48
C THR A 127 6.05 7.27 -0.08
N ARG A 128 6.62 7.06 -1.27
CA ARG A 128 7.42 8.09 -1.98
C ARG A 128 6.61 9.35 -2.31
N TRP A 129 5.30 9.20 -2.43
CA TRP A 129 4.37 10.28 -2.76
C TRP A 129 3.77 10.96 -1.50
N CYS A 130 4.18 10.52 -0.31
CA CYS A 130 3.96 11.27 0.93
C CYS A 130 5.03 12.37 1.07
N HIS A 131 4.66 13.54 1.60
CA HIS A 131 5.57 14.68 1.79
C HIS A 131 6.20 14.72 3.19
N GLY A 132 6.22 13.57 3.88
CA GLY A 132 6.88 13.40 5.16
C GLY A 132 6.03 13.84 6.34
N HIS A 133 6.69 14.42 7.34
CA HIS A 133 6.08 14.83 8.62
C HIS A 133 6.51 16.23 8.98
N ILE A 134 5.64 16.99 9.66
CA ILE A 134 5.90 18.39 10.05
C ILE A 134 7.06 18.58 11.05
N SER A 135 7.58 17.49 11.62
CA SER A 135 8.51 17.55 12.76
C SER A 135 9.44 16.35 12.90
N LEU A 136 9.10 15.20 12.32
CA LEU A 136 9.90 13.98 12.39
C LEU A 136 10.64 13.79 11.07
N SER A 137 11.89 13.35 11.15
CA SER A 137 12.67 12.91 10.00
C SER A 137 12.40 11.43 9.73
N GLU A 138 12.51 10.99 8.47
CA GLU A 138 12.51 9.56 8.11
C GLU A 138 13.62 8.77 8.82
N LYS A 139 14.68 9.43 9.31
CA LYS A 139 15.72 8.78 10.13
C LYS A 139 15.27 8.49 11.57
N ASP A 140 14.20 9.14 12.02
CA ASP A 140 13.70 8.97 13.38
C ASP A 140 12.88 7.69 13.49
N LYS A 141 13.20 6.84 14.47
CA LYS A 141 12.39 5.66 14.81
C LYS A 141 10.89 5.98 14.93
N LYS A 142 10.56 7.13 15.51
CA LYS A 142 9.17 7.56 15.75
C LYS A 142 8.43 7.87 14.44
N PHE A 143 9.13 8.27 13.38
CA PHE A 143 8.53 8.46 12.06
C PHE A 143 7.93 7.16 11.51
N TRP A 144 8.50 6.00 11.85
CA TRP A 144 8.07 4.69 11.37
C TRP A 144 7.22 3.90 12.38
N ASP A 145 6.80 4.53 13.50
CA ASP A 145 6.09 3.83 14.59
C ASP A 145 4.56 3.75 14.36
N TRP A 146 4.13 3.29 13.20
CA TRP A 146 2.73 3.17 12.80
C TRP A 146 2.43 1.83 12.12
N SER A 147 1.15 1.51 11.96
CA SER A 147 0.63 0.34 11.27
C SER A 147 -0.59 0.70 10.41
N TRP A 148 -1.27 -0.28 9.84
CA TRP A 148 -2.52 -0.06 9.11
C TRP A 148 -3.64 0.55 9.96
N GLN A 149 -3.55 0.49 11.30
CA GLN A 149 -4.46 1.22 12.19
C GLN A 149 -4.32 2.72 12.02
N GLU A 150 -3.10 3.25 12.04
CA GLU A 150 -2.86 4.67 11.82
C GLU A 150 -3.24 5.09 10.40
N TYR A 151 -3.04 4.23 9.40
CA TYR A 151 -3.58 4.48 8.06
C TYR A 151 -5.11 4.66 8.09
N ALA A 152 -5.83 3.88 8.90
CA ALA A 152 -7.29 3.93 8.97
C ALA A 152 -7.80 5.09 9.84
N LEU A 153 -7.13 5.37 10.95
CA LEU A 153 -7.55 6.37 11.95
C LEU A 153 -7.15 7.79 11.58
N TYR A 154 -6.06 7.95 10.83
CA TYR A 154 -5.51 9.26 10.49
C TYR A 154 -5.52 9.48 8.98
N ASP A 155 -4.87 8.59 8.21
CA ASP A 155 -4.61 8.89 6.80
C ASP A 155 -5.89 8.88 5.98
N LEU A 156 -6.62 7.77 5.97
CA LEU A 156 -7.80 7.62 5.15
C LEU A 156 -8.94 8.55 5.57
N GLN A 157 -9.11 8.78 6.88
CA GLN A 157 -10.11 9.75 7.35
C GLN A 157 -9.80 11.16 6.85
N GLU A 158 -8.54 11.59 6.95
CA GLU A 158 -8.16 12.92 6.50
C GLU A 158 -8.25 13.04 4.97
N MET A 159 -7.87 12.00 4.22
CA MET A 159 -8.04 11.98 2.76
C MET A 159 -9.52 12.05 2.36
N ILE A 160 -10.40 11.27 2.99
CA ILE A 160 -11.85 11.33 2.72
C ILE A 160 -12.39 12.72 3.08
N ARG A 161 -12.03 13.26 4.24
CA ARG A 161 -12.45 14.60 4.69
C ARG A 161 -12.02 15.69 3.73
N TYR A 162 -10.77 15.63 3.27
CA TYR A 162 -10.20 16.57 2.33
C TYR A 162 -10.95 16.52 1.00
N VAL A 163 -11.12 15.33 0.41
CA VAL A 163 -11.85 15.16 -0.86
C VAL A 163 -13.31 15.60 -0.73
N TYR A 164 -14.00 15.22 0.35
CA TYR A 164 -15.36 15.65 0.63
C TYR A 164 -15.47 17.18 0.72
N THR A 165 -14.53 17.83 1.40
CA THR A 165 -14.52 19.29 1.56
C THR A 165 -14.28 20.01 0.23
N VAL A 166 -13.33 19.53 -0.57
CA VAL A 166 -13.01 20.13 -1.88
C VAL A 166 -14.14 19.96 -2.88
N THR A 167 -14.82 18.81 -2.86
CA THR A 167 -15.82 18.45 -3.88
C THR A 167 -17.25 18.73 -3.43
N ASN A 168 -17.47 18.96 -2.13
CA ASN A 168 -18.78 19.08 -1.49
C ASN A 168 -19.73 17.92 -1.86
N SER A 169 -19.17 16.71 -1.99
CA SER A 169 -19.90 15.52 -2.44
C SER A 169 -19.40 14.28 -1.70
N ARG A 170 -20.31 13.30 -1.50
CA ARG A 170 -19.95 12.02 -0.89
C ARG A 170 -18.96 11.26 -1.78
N VAL A 171 -17.94 10.68 -1.14
CA VAL A 171 -16.80 10.05 -1.81
C VAL A 171 -17.06 8.57 -2.05
N PHE A 172 -16.81 8.09 -3.25
CA PHE A 172 -16.73 6.66 -3.52
C PHE A 172 -15.31 6.16 -3.25
N VAL A 173 -15.14 5.17 -2.39
CA VAL A 173 -13.82 4.67 -2.01
C VAL A 173 -13.55 3.35 -2.72
N ILE A 174 -12.41 3.24 -3.41
CA ILE A 174 -11.94 1.97 -3.99
C ILE A 174 -10.64 1.59 -3.29
N GLY A 175 -10.69 0.53 -2.49
CA GLY A 175 -9.52 -0.02 -1.82
C GLY A 175 -9.01 -1.27 -2.52
N TYR A 176 -7.70 -1.46 -2.60
CA TYR A 176 -7.09 -2.73 -3.04
C TYR A 176 -6.24 -3.35 -1.93
N SER A 177 -6.38 -4.65 -1.71
CA SER A 177 -5.54 -5.40 -0.75
C SER A 177 -5.54 -4.73 0.63
N GLN A 178 -4.40 -4.23 1.13
CA GLN A 178 -4.35 -3.50 2.41
C GLN A 178 -5.25 -2.25 2.45
N GLY A 179 -5.46 -1.58 1.32
CA GLY A 179 -6.40 -0.46 1.20
C GLY A 179 -7.82 -0.83 1.62
N THR A 180 -8.21 -2.11 1.53
CA THR A 180 -9.54 -2.58 1.94
C THR A 180 -9.70 -2.70 3.45
N ILE A 181 -8.71 -3.23 4.18
CA ILE A 181 -8.78 -3.31 5.65
C ILE A 181 -8.74 -1.91 6.26
N ILE A 182 -7.93 -1.02 5.67
CA ILE A 182 -7.86 0.39 6.06
C ILE A 182 -9.22 1.06 5.85
N SER A 183 -9.86 0.82 4.70
CA SER A 183 -11.21 1.35 4.39
C SER A 183 -12.26 0.86 5.38
N LEU A 184 -12.34 -0.46 5.60
CA LEU A 184 -13.31 -1.04 6.54
C LEU A 184 -13.13 -0.50 7.96
N ALA A 185 -11.88 -0.37 8.41
CA ALA A 185 -11.59 0.21 9.73
C ALA A 185 -11.91 1.70 9.80
N ALA A 186 -11.63 2.49 8.76
CA ALA A 186 -11.98 3.91 8.74
C ALA A 186 -13.51 4.13 8.77
N PHE A 187 -14.28 3.23 8.16
CA PHE A 187 -15.74 3.32 8.13
C PHE A 187 -16.43 2.96 9.45
N THR A 188 -15.70 2.49 10.46
CA THR A 188 -16.28 2.33 11.81
C THR A 188 -16.47 3.68 12.51
N GLU A 189 -15.80 4.73 12.04
CA GLU A 189 -15.96 6.07 12.58
C GLU A 189 -17.17 6.79 11.95
N PRO A 190 -18.19 7.18 12.74
CA PRO A 190 -19.41 7.80 12.23
C PRO A 190 -19.16 9.06 11.38
N ASP A 191 -18.23 9.90 11.83
CA ASP A 191 -17.89 11.14 11.14
C ASP A 191 -17.26 10.91 9.76
N THR A 192 -16.59 9.76 9.58
CA THR A 192 -15.98 9.38 8.31
C THR A 192 -17.01 8.75 7.38
N VAL A 193 -17.79 7.78 7.87
CA VAL A 193 -18.71 7.02 7.02
C VAL A 193 -19.84 7.88 6.43
N GLN A 194 -20.26 8.95 7.10
CA GLN A 194 -21.25 9.90 6.56
C GLN A 194 -20.78 10.65 5.30
N MET A 195 -19.46 10.77 5.11
CA MET A 195 -18.85 11.37 3.93
C MET A 195 -18.68 10.36 2.78
N VAL A 196 -18.92 9.07 3.01
CA VAL A 196 -18.74 8.00 2.03
C VAL A 196 -20.07 7.68 1.36
N GLY A 197 -20.07 7.67 0.04
CA GLY A 197 -21.27 7.34 -0.76
C GLY A 197 -21.40 5.83 -1.01
N ALA A 198 -20.28 5.18 -1.29
CA ALA A 198 -20.17 3.75 -1.57
C ALA A 198 -18.69 3.33 -1.48
N ALA A 199 -18.44 2.04 -1.34
CA ALA A 199 -17.08 1.49 -1.38
C ALA A 199 -17.00 0.22 -2.25
N ALA A 200 -15.91 0.10 -3.01
CA ALA A 200 -15.54 -1.13 -3.72
C ALA A 200 -14.23 -1.66 -3.14
N LEU A 201 -14.23 -2.91 -2.68
CA LEU A 201 -13.09 -3.52 -1.99
C LEU A 201 -12.50 -4.64 -2.87
N LEU A 202 -11.39 -4.35 -3.53
CA LEU A 202 -10.72 -5.26 -4.47
C LEU A 202 -9.71 -6.13 -3.72
N CYS A 203 -9.83 -7.46 -3.87
CA CYS A 203 -9.03 -8.44 -3.11
C CYS A 203 -9.05 -8.17 -1.59
N PRO A 204 -10.25 -8.19 -0.97
CA PRO A 204 -10.42 -7.68 0.39
C PRO A 204 -9.61 -8.47 1.42
N ILE A 205 -8.94 -7.73 2.30
CA ILE A 205 -8.25 -8.22 3.49
C ILE A 205 -9.12 -7.87 4.69
N THR A 206 -9.53 -8.88 5.46
CA THR A 206 -10.25 -8.70 6.73
C THR A 206 -9.65 -9.61 7.81
N TYR A 207 -9.35 -10.85 7.46
CA TYR A 207 -8.58 -11.80 8.25
C TYR A 207 -7.63 -12.58 7.33
N LEU A 208 -6.44 -12.93 7.85
CA LEU A 208 -5.37 -13.54 7.05
C LEU A 208 -4.97 -14.95 7.51
N ASN A 209 -5.68 -15.53 8.48
CA ASN A 209 -5.38 -16.83 9.08
C ASN A 209 -5.48 -18.03 8.10
N HIS A 210 -6.15 -17.88 6.95
CA HIS A 210 -6.27 -18.90 5.90
C HIS A 210 -5.42 -18.60 4.65
N MET A 211 -4.52 -17.62 4.72
CA MET A 211 -3.63 -17.29 3.60
C MET A 211 -2.71 -18.46 3.26
N THR A 212 -2.61 -18.80 1.98
CA THR A 212 -1.78 -19.92 1.48
C THR A 212 -0.50 -19.46 0.76
N ALA A 213 -0.29 -18.15 0.64
CA ALA A 213 0.87 -17.57 -0.01
C ALA A 213 2.16 -17.99 0.71
N ARG A 214 3.12 -18.55 -0.06
CA ARG A 214 4.30 -19.22 0.50
C ARG A 214 5.24 -18.24 1.19
N LEU A 215 5.51 -17.09 0.57
CA LEU A 215 6.46 -16.12 1.11
C LEU A 215 5.96 -15.48 2.42
N PRO A 216 4.73 -14.93 2.51
CA PRO A 216 4.22 -14.41 3.79
C PRO A 216 4.21 -15.46 4.91
N LEU A 217 3.77 -16.70 4.64
CA LEU A 217 3.77 -17.77 5.63
C LEU A 217 5.19 -18.11 6.14
N ARG A 218 6.18 -18.10 5.24
CA ARG A 218 7.59 -18.31 5.62
C ARG A 218 8.10 -17.17 6.50
N LEU A 219 7.81 -15.93 6.12
CA LEU A 219 8.22 -14.73 6.85
C LEU A 219 7.66 -14.72 8.29
N VAL A 220 6.39 -15.08 8.45
CA VAL A 220 5.74 -15.25 9.75
C VAL A 220 6.45 -16.33 10.58
N LYS A 221 6.70 -17.52 10.00
CA LYS A 221 7.40 -18.62 10.69
C LYS A 221 8.81 -18.24 11.14
N MET A 222 9.50 -17.43 10.35
CA MET A 222 10.85 -16.95 10.66
C MET A 222 10.88 -15.81 11.68
N HIS A 223 9.71 -15.31 12.12
CA HIS A 223 9.61 -14.16 13.02
C HIS A 223 10.37 -12.93 12.50
N LEU A 224 10.39 -12.76 11.17
CA LEU A 224 11.26 -11.76 10.52
C LEU A 224 10.99 -10.36 11.10
N THR A 225 9.72 -9.96 11.22
CA THR A 225 9.36 -8.61 11.68
C THR A 225 9.77 -8.36 13.12
N GLN A 226 9.68 -9.37 14.00
CA GLN A 226 10.15 -9.25 15.38
C GLN A 226 11.68 -9.11 15.44
N VAL A 227 12.41 -9.87 14.62
CA VAL A 227 13.87 -9.75 14.52
C VAL A 227 14.26 -8.37 14.01
N LEU A 228 13.64 -7.89 12.93
CA LEU A 228 13.89 -6.56 12.36
C LEU A 228 13.64 -5.45 13.38
N LEU A 229 12.52 -5.51 14.12
CA LEU A 229 12.23 -4.56 15.20
C LEU A 229 13.26 -4.63 16.34
N ALA A 230 13.73 -5.83 16.70
CA ALA A 230 14.72 -6.03 17.75
C ALA A 230 16.10 -5.47 17.40
N VAL A 231 16.49 -5.50 16.12
CA VAL A 231 17.76 -4.93 15.62
C VAL A 231 17.63 -3.45 15.20
N GLY A 232 16.46 -2.82 15.42
CA GLY A 232 16.26 -1.39 15.18
C GLY A 232 15.87 -1.02 13.75
N ILE A 233 15.48 -1.98 12.91
CA ILE A 233 14.99 -1.72 11.55
C ILE A 233 13.50 -1.39 11.61
N HIS A 234 13.17 -0.11 11.43
CA HIS A 234 11.80 0.40 11.49
C HIS A 234 11.20 0.70 10.11
N GLU A 235 12.04 1.03 9.13
CA GLU A 235 11.66 1.14 7.72
C GLU A 235 11.88 -0.20 7.02
N LEU A 236 10.89 -0.65 6.25
CA LEU A 236 11.00 -1.76 5.30
C LEU A 236 11.02 -1.18 3.88
N ASN A 237 12.20 -1.15 3.29
CA ASN A 237 12.41 -0.68 1.92
C ASN A 237 13.12 -1.75 1.12
N PHE A 238 12.36 -2.52 0.34
CA PHE A 238 12.91 -3.63 -0.44
C PHE A 238 13.75 -3.20 -1.65
N LYS A 239 13.79 -1.91 -1.98
CA LYS A 239 14.67 -1.34 -3.01
C LYS A 239 16.03 -0.90 -2.46
N SER A 240 16.19 -0.89 -1.14
CA SER A 240 17.48 -0.64 -0.49
C SER A 240 18.41 -1.85 -0.60
N ASP A 241 19.72 -1.62 -0.48
CA ASP A 241 20.75 -2.68 -0.56
C ASP A 241 20.54 -3.82 0.46
N TRP A 242 20.07 -3.49 1.66
CA TRP A 242 19.77 -4.52 2.67
C TRP A 242 18.45 -5.23 2.35
N GLY A 243 17.47 -4.51 1.81
CA GLY A 243 16.18 -5.06 1.38
C GLY A 243 16.35 -6.08 0.26
N THR A 244 17.14 -5.75 -0.77
CA THR A 244 17.44 -6.65 -1.88
C THR A 244 18.17 -7.91 -1.41
N ARG A 245 19.15 -7.79 -0.50
CA ARG A 245 19.83 -8.94 0.12
C ARG A 245 18.89 -9.85 0.90
N ILE A 246 17.93 -9.29 1.65
CA ILE A 246 16.91 -10.10 2.32
C ILE A 246 16.07 -10.85 1.30
N MET A 247 15.66 -10.19 0.22
CA MET A 247 14.90 -10.83 -0.86
C MET A 247 15.69 -11.97 -1.51
N GLU A 248 16.98 -11.76 -1.79
CA GLU A 248 17.91 -12.77 -2.32
C GLU A 248 18.10 -13.95 -1.35
N MET A 249 18.26 -13.68 -0.04
CA MET A 249 18.38 -14.74 0.98
C MET A 249 17.13 -15.61 1.11
N MET A 250 15.96 -15.06 0.76
CA MET A 250 14.71 -15.80 0.79
C MET A 250 14.53 -16.72 -0.42
N CYS A 251 15.36 -16.57 -1.45
CA CYS A 251 15.42 -17.44 -2.61
C CYS A 251 16.02 -18.81 -2.23
N ASP A 252 15.21 -19.86 -2.30
CA ASP A 252 15.66 -21.24 -2.17
C ASP A 252 14.70 -22.18 -2.94
N ARG A 253 14.78 -23.49 -2.72
CA ARG A 253 13.88 -24.47 -3.37
C ARG A 253 12.37 -24.25 -3.07
N HIS A 254 12.00 -23.40 -2.11
CA HIS A 254 10.61 -23.16 -1.69
C HIS A 254 10.02 -21.83 -2.18
N VAL A 255 10.87 -20.83 -2.47
CA VAL A 255 10.47 -19.52 -3.01
C VAL A 255 11.16 -19.32 -4.35
N ASP A 256 10.36 -19.26 -5.41
CA ASP A 256 10.87 -19.00 -6.75
C ASP A 256 11.09 -17.50 -6.92
N CYS A 257 12.35 -17.07 -6.93
CA CYS A 257 12.70 -15.68 -7.15
C CYS A 257 12.71 -15.27 -8.62
N GLY A 258 12.61 -16.22 -9.56
CA GLY A 258 12.28 -15.93 -10.95
C GLY A 258 10.82 -15.51 -11.11
N ASP A 259 9.95 -15.87 -10.16
CA ASP A 259 8.55 -15.46 -10.09
C ASP A 259 8.13 -15.11 -8.65
N LEU A 260 8.84 -14.12 -8.10
CA LEU A 260 8.62 -13.62 -6.74
C LEU A 260 7.19 -13.10 -6.56
N LEU A 261 6.62 -12.49 -7.60
CA LEU A 261 5.26 -11.97 -7.59
C LEU A 261 4.25 -13.11 -7.32
N SER A 262 4.34 -14.24 -8.03
CA SER A 262 3.48 -15.40 -7.75
C SER A 262 3.68 -15.98 -6.35
N SER A 263 4.88 -15.85 -5.76
CA SER A 263 5.14 -16.30 -4.38
C SER A 263 4.42 -15.44 -3.32
N ILE A 264 4.02 -14.21 -3.68
CA ILE A 264 3.30 -13.26 -2.83
C ILE A 264 1.80 -13.29 -3.13
N THR A 265 1.41 -13.18 -4.40
CA THR A 265 0.02 -12.99 -4.83
C THR A 265 -0.66 -14.26 -5.32
N GLY A 266 0.11 -15.34 -5.51
CA GLY A 266 -0.34 -16.55 -6.21
C GLY A 266 -0.16 -16.43 -7.73
N LYS A 267 -0.26 -17.58 -8.42
CA LYS A 267 -0.07 -17.68 -9.88
C LYS A 267 -1.02 -16.75 -10.63
N ASN A 268 -0.48 -15.92 -11.51
CA ASN A 268 -1.27 -15.00 -12.32
C ASN A 268 -1.16 -15.34 -13.82
N CYS A 269 -2.28 -15.64 -14.47
CA CYS A 269 -2.36 -15.92 -15.91
C CYS A 269 -2.15 -14.70 -16.80
N CYS A 270 -2.36 -13.53 -16.22
CA CYS A 270 -2.87 -12.36 -16.91
C CYS A 270 -2.04 -11.12 -16.57
N PHE A 271 -0.94 -11.32 -15.85
CA PHE A 271 0.08 -10.32 -15.57
C PHE A 271 0.98 -10.13 -16.78
N ASN A 272 1.23 -8.88 -17.16
CA ASN A 272 2.09 -8.55 -18.28
C ASN A 272 3.57 -8.64 -17.87
N SER A 273 4.16 -9.82 -18.00
CA SER A 273 5.55 -10.06 -17.61
C SER A 273 6.56 -9.22 -18.40
N SER A 274 6.22 -8.76 -19.61
CA SER A 274 7.07 -7.88 -20.42
C SER A 274 7.20 -6.45 -19.86
N ARG A 275 6.39 -6.07 -18.86
CA ARG A 275 6.43 -4.74 -18.22
C ARG A 275 7.01 -4.75 -16.80
N ILE A 276 7.54 -5.89 -16.32
CA ILE A 276 8.08 -6.02 -14.96
C ILE A 276 9.11 -4.94 -14.65
N ASP A 277 10.08 -4.72 -15.54
CA ASP A 277 11.15 -3.74 -15.32
C ASP A 277 10.57 -2.34 -15.08
N PHE A 278 9.54 -1.97 -15.86
CA PHE A 278 8.82 -0.71 -15.68
C PHE A 278 8.07 -0.64 -14.35
N TYR A 279 7.43 -1.73 -13.91
CA TYR A 279 6.78 -1.74 -12.59
C TYR A 279 7.79 -1.58 -11.47
N LEU A 280 8.96 -2.21 -11.56
CA LEU A 280 10.03 -2.14 -10.56
C LEU A 280 10.69 -0.76 -10.45
N GLU A 281 10.53 0.12 -11.45
CA GLU A 281 10.96 1.52 -11.34
C GLU A 281 10.16 2.28 -10.27
N TYR A 282 8.88 1.96 -10.12
CA TYR A 282 7.95 2.59 -9.19
C TYR A 282 7.83 1.79 -7.89
N GLU A 283 7.58 0.48 -8.03
CA GLU A 283 7.29 -0.45 -6.95
C GLU A 283 8.52 -1.30 -6.56
N PRO A 284 8.57 -1.89 -5.35
CA PRO A 284 7.69 -1.63 -4.20
C PRO A 284 8.02 -0.31 -3.49
N HIS A 285 7.00 0.32 -2.89
CA HIS A 285 7.18 1.44 -1.97
C HIS A 285 7.56 1.01 -0.55
N PRO A 286 8.23 1.88 0.25
CA PRO A 286 8.53 1.59 1.64
C PRO A 286 7.28 1.44 2.52
N SER A 287 7.41 0.70 3.62
CA SER A 287 6.42 0.67 4.71
C SER A 287 7.10 0.48 6.06
N SER A 288 6.40 0.66 7.18
CA SER A 288 7.00 0.39 8.48
C SER A 288 7.08 -1.10 8.79
N THR A 289 8.11 -1.51 9.52
CA THR A 289 8.21 -2.88 10.06
C THR A 289 7.03 -3.20 10.98
N LYS A 290 6.54 -2.20 11.73
CA LYS A 290 5.37 -2.33 12.61
C LYS A 290 4.10 -2.61 11.81
N ASN A 291 3.91 -2.04 10.62
CA ASN A 291 2.79 -2.32 9.74
C ASN A 291 2.78 -3.79 9.28
N LEU A 292 3.92 -4.28 8.78
CA LEU A 292 4.03 -5.69 8.37
C LEU A 292 3.86 -6.65 9.56
N ASN A 293 4.46 -6.31 10.70
CA ASN A 293 4.29 -7.08 11.93
C ASN A 293 2.82 -7.21 12.34
N HIS A 294 2.07 -6.12 12.25
CA HIS A 294 0.66 -6.12 12.60
C HIS A 294 -0.17 -6.99 11.63
N LEU A 295 0.12 -6.98 10.33
CA LEU A 295 -0.50 -7.92 9.38
C LEU A 295 -0.15 -9.39 9.70
N PHE A 296 1.10 -9.66 10.09
CA PHE A 296 1.54 -11.00 10.48
C PHE A 296 0.86 -11.50 11.75
N GLN A 297 0.58 -10.62 12.71
CA GLN A 297 -0.23 -10.96 13.88
C GLN A 297 -1.64 -11.40 13.48
N SER A 298 -2.25 -10.77 12.47
CA SER A 298 -3.55 -11.17 11.91
C SER A 298 -3.53 -12.53 11.18
N MET A 299 -2.36 -13.01 10.75
CA MET A 299 -2.19 -14.37 10.21
C MET A 299 -2.12 -15.43 11.33
N LEU A 300 -1.63 -15.06 12.50
CA LEU A 300 -1.44 -15.96 13.64
C LEU A 300 -2.67 -16.02 14.57
N CYS A 301 -3.48 -14.96 14.61
CA CYS A 301 -4.58 -14.84 15.56
C CYS A 301 -5.91 -15.33 14.98
N SER A 302 -6.43 -16.45 15.50
CA SER A 302 -7.77 -16.96 15.19
C SER A 302 -8.90 -16.12 15.81
N LEU A 303 -8.65 -15.39 16.90
CA LEU A 303 -9.60 -14.49 17.58
C LEU A 303 -9.81 -13.14 16.89
N CYS A 304 -8.82 -12.64 16.11
CA CYS A 304 -8.99 -11.44 15.29
C CYS A 304 -10.09 -11.60 14.23
N SER A 305 -10.38 -12.84 13.82
CA SER A 305 -11.52 -13.21 12.98
C SER A 305 -12.86 -12.75 13.57
N THR A 306 -13.01 -12.84 14.90
CA THR A 306 -14.26 -12.48 15.60
C THR A 306 -14.44 -10.97 15.71
N LEU A 307 -13.34 -10.21 15.91
CA LEU A 307 -13.36 -8.74 15.89
C LEU A 307 -13.63 -8.21 14.48
N ALA A 308 -13.04 -8.83 13.45
CA ALA A 308 -13.33 -8.51 12.04
C ALA A 308 -14.80 -8.80 11.68
N LEU A 309 -15.37 -9.91 12.18
CA LEU A 309 -16.80 -10.19 12.07
C LEU A 309 -17.64 -9.13 12.79
N HIS A 310 -17.17 -8.59 13.92
CA HIS A 310 -17.86 -7.52 14.64
C HIS A 310 -17.82 -6.17 13.88
N ILE A 311 -16.68 -5.83 13.28
CA ILE A 311 -16.51 -4.67 12.38
C ILE A 311 -17.47 -4.81 11.18
N LEU A 312 -17.51 -5.97 10.54
CA LEU A 312 -18.42 -6.24 9.43
C LEU A 312 -19.90 -6.18 9.86
N SER A 313 -20.23 -6.67 11.07
CA SER A 313 -21.59 -6.64 11.61
C SER A 313 -22.05 -5.23 12.02
N SER A 314 -21.12 -4.36 12.41
CA SER A 314 -21.40 -2.95 12.70
C SER A 314 -21.57 -2.16 11.41
N PHE A 315 -20.83 -2.52 10.36
CA PHE A 315 -20.95 -1.92 9.02
C PHE A 315 -22.25 -2.32 8.29
N SER A 316 -22.75 -3.55 8.48
CA SER A 316 -23.98 -4.03 7.83
C SER A 316 -25.27 -3.36 8.34
N GLN A 317 -25.22 -2.66 9.48
CA GLN A 317 -26.39 -1.96 10.03
C GLN A 317 -26.67 -0.61 9.33
N GLY A 318 -25.78 -0.13 8.45
CA GLY A 318 -25.95 1.15 7.73
C GLY A 318 -25.74 1.11 6.21
N LEU A 319 -25.10 0.07 5.67
CA LEU A 319 -24.77 -0.07 4.23
C LEU A 319 -24.99 -1.51 3.75
N SER A 320 -25.48 -1.68 2.51
CA SER A 320 -25.65 -3.01 1.90
C SER A 320 -24.31 -3.51 1.33
N LEU A 321 -23.80 -4.63 1.85
CA LEU A 321 -22.64 -5.32 1.29
C LEU A 321 -23.09 -6.28 0.18
N THR A 322 -22.59 -6.07 -1.04
CA THR A 322 -22.76 -7.00 -2.16
C THR A 322 -21.41 -7.55 -2.58
N TYR A 323 -21.23 -8.87 -2.50
CA TYR A 323 -20.04 -9.55 -3.01
C TYR A 323 -20.19 -9.81 -4.51
N TYR A 324 -19.28 -9.26 -5.31
CA TYR A 324 -19.23 -9.54 -6.75
C TYR A 324 -18.21 -10.65 -7.02
N HIS A 325 -18.68 -11.83 -7.41
CA HIS A 325 -17.82 -12.87 -7.96
C HIS A 325 -17.67 -12.62 -9.47
N PRO A 326 -16.46 -12.39 -10.01
CA PRO A 326 -16.27 -12.37 -11.46
C PRO A 326 -16.62 -13.76 -11.99
N ALA A 327 -17.66 -13.84 -12.82
CA ALA A 327 -18.10 -15.07 -13.45
C ALA A 327 -16.92 -15.64 -14.26
N LYS A 328 -16.66 -16.94 -14.14
CA LYS A 328 -15.75 -17.67 -15.03
C LYS A 328 -16.28 -17.50 -16.45
N GLU A 329 -15.66 -16.62 -17.22
CA GLU A 329 -15.91 -16.49 -18.64
C GLU A 329 -15.50 -17.82 -19.29
N LYS A 330 -16.49 -18.68 -19.55
CA LYS A 330 -16.30 -19.90 -20.33
C LYS A 330 -15.94 -19.46 -21.74
N ARG A 331 -14.65 -19.42 -22.06
CA ARG A 331 -14.18 -19.39 -23.45
C ARG A 331 -14.76 -20.63 -24.15
N LYS A 332 -15.63 -20.40 -25.12
CA LYS A 332 -16.03 -21.42 -26.10
C LYS A 332 -14.92 -21.61 -27.11
#